data_AF-A0A355SEJ6-F1
#
_entry.id   AF-A0A355SEJ6-F1
#
_cell.length_a   1.000
_cell.length_b   1.000
_cell.length_c   1.000
_cell.angle_alpha   90.00
_cell.angle_beta   90.00
_cell.angle_gamma   90.00
#
_symmetry.space_group_name_H-M   'P 1'
#
loop_
_entity.id
_entity.type
_entity.pdbx_description
1 polymer ?
#
loop_
_entity_poly.entity_id
_entity_poly.type
_entity_poly.pdbx_seq_one_letter_code
_entity_poly.pdbx_strand_id
1 'polypeptide(L)'
;MSDAVLQNKVILGWALAFFDDIEYYIKNILLLFQWVKKEGVNTSGAKRFKQYDISPLRGKVPSIFINNYLDDPQNIELLSFLAGLFRSCGDFDRGIKISEEIVNKADLNENNLKEISIAVWNLYILSKIYIEQERFDKAYRALDAAEKYWSRDLILVDITGMNQVRDKEDLWLRRAFAYMIQGRKGDFESIIDRVMISRYELYNRAYEVTGEVPIQDHCLLDCFEYSSYMCRNMEDLKGAVIFIKTALRYLGKIPMDNNYLSGKISEKKGDLMSAYTYYLKFYLTNRAQCFGGTLIYGTCKSCAFFETQNGADGMCRRNNISSEQHKACSKYIPLPVKAELL
;
A
#
# COMPACT_ATOMS: atom_id res chain seq x y z
N MET A 1 -24.29 16.96 21.21
CA MET A 1 -24.18 15.75 20.36
C MET A 1 -22.82 15.13 20.66
N SER A 2 -22.82 13.93 21.23
CA SER A 2 -21.69 13.34 21.96
C SER A 2 -20.52 12.92 21.06
N ASP A 3 -19.31 13.03 21.62
CA ASP A 3 -18.03 12.60 21.04
C ASP A 3 -18.03 11.16 20.51
N ALA A 4 -18.96 10.31 20.99
CA ALA A 4 -19.20 8.96 20.49
C ALA A 4 -19.66 8.89 19.02
N VAL A 5 -20.35 9.92 18.49
CA VAL A 5 -20.78 9.96 17.08
C VAL A 5 -19.62 10.34 16.15
N LEU A 6 -18.64 11.09 16.65
CA LEU A 6 -17.44 11.45 15.90
C LEU A 6 -16.43 10.30 15.90
N GLN A 7 -16.25 9.61 17.04
CA GLN A 7 -15.48 8.36 17.11
C GLN A 7 -16.07 7.26 16.20
N ASN A 8 -17.39 7.07 16.18
CA ASN A 8 -18.03 6.08 15.30
C ASN A 8 -17.92 6.41 13.80
N LYS A 9 -17.83 7.69 13.41
CA LYS A 9 -17.62 8.08 12.01
C LYS A 9 -16.16 7.97 11.57
N VAL A 10 -15.21 8.15 12.49
CA VAL A 10 -13.79 7.86 12.23
C VAL A 10 -13.60 6.34 12.10
N ILE A 11 -14.22 5.54 12.96
CA ILE A 11 -14.22 4.07 12.87
C ILE A 11 -14.90 3.56 11.57
N LEU A 12 -15.98 4.21 11.10
CA LEU A 12 -16.58 3.88 9.80
C LEU A 12 -15.72 4.28 8.59
N GLY A 13 -14.95 5.38 8.70
CA GLY A 13 -13.93 5.73 7.71
C GLY A 13 -12.79 4.71 7.67
N TRP A 14 -12.47 4.10 8.82
CA TRP A 14 -11.45 3.05 8.95
C TRP A 14 -11.96 1.69 8.47
N ALA A 15 -13.26 1.42 8.63
CA ALA A 15 -13.92 0.24 8.08
C ALA A 15 -14.05 0.30 6.53
N LEU A 16 -14.14 1.49 5.92
CA LEU A 16 -14.09 1.63 4.45
C LEU A 16 -12.71 1.28 3.87
N ALA A 17 -11.63 1.57 4.60
CA ALA A 17 -10.28 1.08 4.27
C ALA A 17 -10.11 -0.45 4.43
N PHE A 18 -11.13 -1.16 4.90
CA PHE A 18 -11.22 -2.63 4.91
C PHE A 18 -11.81 -3.17 3.60
N PHE A 19 -12.64 -2.38 2.92
CA PHE A 19 -13.28 -2.72 1.64
C PHE A 19 -12.43 -2.34 0.42
N ASP A 20 -11.54 -1.36 0.54
CA ASP A 20 -10.70 -0.88 -0.56
C ASP A 20 -9.71 -1.96 -1.08
N ASP A 21 -9.31 -2.93 -0.25
CA ASP A 21 -8.52 -4.09 -0.69
C ASP A 21 -9.36 -5.02 -1.60
N ILE A 22 -10.69 -5.08 -1.45
CA ILE A 22 -11.54 -6.06 -2.14
C ILE A 22 -11.70 -5.73 -3.63
N GLU A 23 -11.86 -4.45 -4.00
CA GLU A 23 -12.05 -4.07 -5.41
C GLU A 23 -10.75 -4.25 -6.22
N TYR A 24 -9.60 -3.98 -5.61
CA TYR A 24 -8.29 -4.28 -6.18
C TYR A 24 -8.05 -5.79 -6.29
N TYR A 25 -8.48 -6.56 -5.27
CA TYR A 25 -8.37 -8.02 -5.29
C TYR A 25 -9.25 -8.65 -6.36
N ILE A 26 -10.45 -8.12 -6.63
CA ILE A 26 -11.37 -8.64 -7.64
C ILE A 26 -10.89 -8.33 -9.07
N LYS A 27 -10.30 -7.15 -9.32
CA LYS A 27 -9.82 -6.75 -10.67
C LYS A 27 -8.62 -7.57 -11.16
N ASN A 28 -7.76 -8.06 -10.27
CA ASN A 28 -6.53 -8.79 -10.65
C ASN A 28 -6.68 -10.34 -10.69
N ILE A 29 -7.90 -10.84 -10.45
CA ILE A 29 -8.25 -12.27 -10.48
C ILE A 29 -7.88 -12.96 -11.80
N LEU A 30 -7.95 -12.26 -12.93
CA LEU A 30 -7.68 -12.82 -14.26
C LEU A 30 -6.20 -13.17 -14.50
N LEU A 31 -5.27 -12.44 -13.88
CA LEU A 31 -3.82 -12.68 -14.01
C LEU A 31 -3.38 -13.89 -13.18
N LEU A 32 -3.98 -14.06 -12.00
CA LEU A 32 -3.77 -15.23 -11.14
C LEU A 32 -4.17 -16.54 -11.86
N PHE A 33 -5.19 -16.50 -12.73
CA PHE A 33 -5.65 -17.66 -13.51
C PHE A 33 -4.69 -18.12 -14.61
N GLN A 34 -3.97 -17.21 -15.26
CA GLN A 34 -3.05 -17.59 -16.35
C GLN A 34 -1.77 -18.25 -15.81
N TRP A 35 -1.42 -17.97 -14.55
CA TRP A 35 -0.16 -18.40 -13.96
C TRP A 35 -0.25 -19.73 -13.21
N VAL A 36 -1.32 -20.00 -12.44
CA VAL A 36 -1.50 -21.30 -11.73
C VAL A 36 -1.50 -22.51 -12.68
N LYS A 37 -1.91 -22.33 -13.94
CA LYS A 37 -1.81 -23.37 -14.98
C LYS A 37 -0.38 -23.68 -15.45
N LYS A 38 0.60 -22.82 -15.14
CA LYS A 38 1.95 -22.83 -15.76
C LYS A 38 3.02 -23.46 -14.87
N GLU A 39 2.87 -23.43 -13.54
CA GLU A 39 3.80 -24.09 -12.62
C GLU A 39 3.22 -25.44 -12.17
N GLY A 40 3.88 -26.52 -12.60
CA GLY A 40 3.48 -27.89 -12.28
C GLY A 40 3.58 -28.20 -10.79
N VAL A 41 2.65 -29.04 -10.33
CA VAL A 41 2.53 -29.54 -8.96
C VAL A 41 3.75 -30.39 -8.60
N ASN A 42 4.50 -30.00 -7.55
CA ASN A 42 5.63 -30.78 -7.04
C ASN A 42 5.32 -31.27 -5.62
N THR A 43 4.65 -32.42 -5.50
CA THR A 43 4.24 -33.03 -4.23
C THR A 43 5.19 -34.15 -3.80
N SER A 44 6.35 -33.80 -3.26
CA SER A 44 7.12 -34.74 -2.43
C SER A 44 8.04 -34.02 -1.44
N GLY A 45 7.45 -33.56 -0.33
CA GLY A 45 8.17 -32.99 0.80
C GLY A 45 7.29 -33.00 2.04
N ALA A 46 7.90 -32.96 3.22
CA ALA A 46 7.17 -32.78 4.48
C ALA A 46 6.28 -31.53 4.38
N LYS A 47 4.99 -31.64 4.75
CA LYS A 47 4.05 -30.52 4.68
C LYS A 47 4.54 -29.39 5.58
N ARG A 48 4.97 -28.28 4.98
CA ARG A 48 5.44 -27.08 5.65
C ARG A 48 4.29 -26.28 6.22
N PHE A 49 3.20 -26.11 5.47
CA PHE A 49 2.02 -25.36 5.89
C PHE A 49 0.86 -26.27 6.30
N LYS A 50 0.07 -25.82 7.29
CA LYS A 50 -1.18 -26.48 7.66
C LYS A 50 -2.19 -26.38 6.52
N GLN A 51 -2.98 -27.44 6.37
CA GLN A 51 -4.17 -27.39 5.51
C GLN A 51 -5.33 -26.81 6.30
N TYR A 52 -5.98 -25.78 5.75
CA TYR A 52 -7.06 -25.04 6.38
C TYR A 52 -8.41 -25.52 5.87
N ASP A 53 -9.39 -25.60 6.78
CA ASP A 53 -10.78 -25.84 6.39
C ASP A 53 -11.35 -24.62 5.66
N ILE A 54 -11.76 -24.83 4.41
CA ILE A 54 -12.30 -23.81 3.51
C ILE A 54 -13.82 -23.84 3.40
N SER A 55 -14.49 -24.70 4.16
CA SER A 55 -15.95 -24.79 4.19
C SER A 55 -16.64 -23.42 4.40
N PRO A 56 -16.12 -22.51 5.26
CA PRO A 56 -16.72 -21.18 5.44
C PRO A 56 -16.70 -20.25 4.21
N LEU A 57 -15.88 -20.56 3.21
CA LEU A 57 -15.75 -19.79 1.96
C LEU A 57 -16.62 -20.36 0.83
N ARG A 58 -17.10 -21.61 0.95
CA ARG A 58 -17.94 -22.23 -0.07
C ARG A 58 -19.21 -21.43 -0.28
N GLY A 59 -19.51 -21.10 -1.54
CA GLY A 59 -20.66 -20.27 -1.92
C GLY A 59 -20.47 -18.76 -1.70
N LYS A 60 -19.37 -18.32 -1.07
CA LYS A 60 -19.00 -16.90 -0.94
C LYS A 60 -17.94 -16.45 -1.94
N VAL A 61 -17.10 -17.38 -2.39
CA VAL A 61 -16.03 -17.12 -3.36
C VAL A 61 -16.13 -18.08 -4.55
N PRO A 62 -15.66 -17.69 -5.75
CA PRO A 62 -15.61 -18.59 -6.91
C PRO A 62 -14.91 -19.91 -6.60
N SER A 63 -15.52 -21.03 -7.00
CA SER A 63 -15.05 -22.40 -6.71
C SER A 63 -13.64 -22.68 -7.23
N ILE A 64 -13.20 -21.97 -8.27
CA ILE A 64 -11.85 -22.09 -8.83
C ILE A 64 -10.74 -21.76 -7.81
N PHE A 65 -10.95 -20.79 -6.91
CA PHE A 65 -9.96 -20.47 -5.87
C PHE A 65 -9.85 -21.58 -4.83
N ILE A 66 -11.00 -22.15 -4.49
CA ILE A 66 -11.11 -23.30 -3.59
C ILE A 66 -10.39 -24.50 -4.21
N ASN A 67 -10.64 -24.79 -5.50
CA ASN A 67 -10.02 -25.91 -6.20
C ASN A 67 -8.51 -25.75 -6.30
N ASN A 68 -8.01 -24.57 -6.72
CA ASN A 68 -6.56 -24.32 -6.82
C ASN A 68 -5.85 -24.50 -5.47
N TYR A 69 -6.46 -24.06 -4.37
CA TYR A 69 -5.91 -24.29 -3.03
C TYR A 69 -5.91 -25.77 -2.64
N LEU A 70 -6.96 -26.51 -2.99
CA LEU A 70 -7.03 -27.95 -2.71
C LEU A 70 -6.00 -28.74 -3.52
N ASP A 71 -5.69 -28.28 -4.74
CA ASP A 71 -4.70 -28.88 -5.63
C ASP A 71 -3.26 -28.68 -5.12
N ASP A 72 -2.96 -27.48 -4.59
CA ASP A 72 -1.66 -27.20 -3.93
C ASP A 72 -1.82 -26.42 -2.60
N PRO A 73 -2.09 -27.12 -1.48
CA PRO A 73 -2.24 -26.48 -0.18
C PRO A 73 -0.93 -25.94 0.41
N GLN A 74 0.22 -26.20 -0.22
CA GLN A 74 1.53 -25.73 0.24
C GLN A 74 1.97 -24.45 -0.48
N ASN A 75 1.21 -24.03 -1.49
CA ASN A 75 1.45 -22.78 -2.20
C ASN A 75 1.22 -21.56 -1.29
N ILE A 76 2.32 -20.90 -0.91
CA ILE A 76 2.29 -19.76 0.01
C ILE A 76 1.55 -18.54 -0.56
N GLU A 77 1.51 -18.38 -1.88
CA GLU A 77 0.75 -17.31 -2.55
C GLU A 77 -0.76 -17.55 -2.43
N LEU A 78 -1.19 -18.79 -2.70
CA LEU A 78 -2.59 -19.19 -2.50
C LEU A 78 -2.99 -19.11 -1.03
N LEU A 79 -2.09 -19.44 -0.10
CA LEU A 79 -2.32 -19.26 1.34
C LEU A 79 -2.48 -17.78 1.71
N SER A 80 -1.62 -16.90 1.19
CA SER A 80 -1.73 -15.44 1.39
C SER A 80 -3.07 -14.91 0.88
N PHE A 81 -3.47 -15.33 -0.32
CA PHE A 81 -4.75 -14.98 -0.90
C PHE A 81 -5.94 -15.52 -0.08
N LEU A 82 -5.87 -16.79 0.34
CA LEU A 82 -6.87 -17.44 1.18
C LEU A 82 -7.04 -16.72 2.52
N ALA A 83 -5.94 -16.26 3.12
CA ALA A 83 -5.95 -15.45 4.33
C ALA A 83 -6.76 -14.16 4.12
N GLY A 84 -6.58 -13.50 2.98
CA GLY A 84 -7.38 -12.35 2.55
C GLY A 84 -8.86 -12.67 2.47
N LEU A 85 -9.22 -13.77 1.80
CA LEU A 85 -10.62 -14.19 1.66
C LEU A 85 -11.30 -14.45 3.01
N PHE A 86 -10.61 -15.10 3.95
CA PHE A 86 -11.17 -15.34 5.28
C PHE A 86 -11.44 -14.02 6.04
N ARG A 87 -10.51 -13.07 5.99
CA ARG A 87 -10.72 -11.73 6.58
C ARG A 87 -11.93 -11.03 5.95
N SER A 88 -12.03 -11.04 4.63
CA SER A 88 -13.14 -10.37 3.92
C SER A 88 -14.49 -11.07 4.10
N CYS A 89 -14.51 -12.38 4.33
CA CYS A 89 -15.74 -13.17 4.51
C CYS A 89 -16.21 -13.29 5.97
N GLY A 90 -15.57 -12.56 6.90
CA GLY A 90 -15.95 -12.46 8.31
C GLY A 90 -15.27 -13.46 9.26
N ASP A 91 -14.38 -14.33 8.78
CA ASP A 91 -13.57 -15.23 9.63
C ASP A 91 -12.17 -14.63 9.84
N PHE A 92 -12.13 -13.50 10.54
CA PHE A 92 -10.94 -12.68 10.71
C PHE A 92 -9.81 -13.43 11.41
N ASP A 93 -10.10 -14.17 12.49
CA ASP A 93 -9.10 -14.91 13.27
C ASP A 93 -8.38 -15.97 12.44
N ARG A 94 -9.10 -16.68 11.55
CA ARG A 94 -8.50 -17.67 10.67
C ARG A 94 -7.58 -17.01 9.66
N GLY A 95 -8.01 -15.90 9.06
CA GLY A 95 -7.19 -15.12 8.15
C GLY A 95 -5.91 -14.59 8.82
N ILE A 96 -5.98 -14.13 10.07
CA ILE A 96 -4.80 -13.70 10.85
C ILE A 96 -3.85 -14.88 11.09
N LYS A 97 -4.37 -16.04 11.53
CA LYS A 97 -3.55 -17.24 11.80
C LYS A 97 -2.81 -17.73 10.55
N ILE A 98 -3.44 -17.68 9.38
CA ILE A 98 -2.78 -18.04 8.12
C ILE A 98 -1.63 -17.07 7.83
N SER A 99 -1.86 -15.76 7.93
CA SER A 99 -0.81 -14.75 7.73
C SER A 99 0.34 -14.90 8.75
N GLU A 100 0.04 -15.18 10.02
CA GLU A 100 1.04 -15.49 11.05
C GLU A 100 1.82 -16.76 10.72
N GLU A 101 1.18 -17.82 10.20
CA GLU A 101 1.90 -19.01 9.78
C GLU A 101 2.83 -18.76 8.59
N ILE A 102 2.37 -17.98 7.60
CA ILE A 102 3.16 -17.57 6.44
C ILE A 102 4.45 -16.91 6.89
N VAL A 103 4.36 -15.84 7.70
CA VAL A 103 5.54 -15.06 8.09
C VAL A 103 6.52 -15.84 8.98
N ASN A 104 6.02 -16.79 9.78
CA ASN A 104 6.86 -17.61 10.66
C ASN A 104 7.57 -18.75 9.90
N LYS A 105 7.03 -19.18 8.77
CA LYS A 105 7.55 -20.34 8.04
C LYS A 105 8.19 -19.97 6.72
N ALA A 106 7.97 -18.76 6.18
CA ALA A 106 8.58 -18.22 4.97
C ALA A 106 10.09 -18.50 4.90
N ASP A 107 10.59 -18.93 3.75
CA ASP A 107 12.02 -19.02 3.50
C ASP A 107 12.52 -17.62 3.13
N LEU A 108 13.20 -17.00 4.09
CA LEU A 108 13.71 -15.63 3.97
C LEU A 108 15.17 -15.58 3.50
N ASN A 109 15.64 -16.64 2.83
CA ASN A 109 16.92 -16.64 2.13
C ASN A 109 16.89 -15.61 1.00
N GLU A 110 17.95 -14.80 0.85
CA GLU A 110 18.03 -13.70 -0.12
C GLU A 110 17.76 -14.12 -1.57
N ASN A 111 18.00 -15.39 -1.90
CA ASN A 111 17.72 -15.94 -3.24
C ASN A 111 16.23 -16.24 -3.49
N ASN A 112 15.39 -16.27 -2.45
CA ASN A 112 13.97 -16.60 -2.53
C ASN A 112 13.09 -15.34 -2.47
N LEU A 113 13.31 -14.41 -3.41
CA LEU A 113 12.60 -13.13 -3.49
C LEU A 113 11.07 -13.29 -3.53
N LYS A 114 10.55 -14.38 -4.12
CA LYS A 114 9.11 -14.64 -4.18
C LYS A 114 8.52 -14.86 -2.80
N GLU A 115 9.10 -15.76 -2.01
CA GLU A 115 8.63 -16.00 -0.65
C GLU A 115 8.85 -14.80 0.26
N ILE A 116 9.99 -14.10 0.11
CA ILE A 116 10.24 -12.85 0.83
C ILE A 116 9.14 -11.82 0.52
N SER A 117 8.77 -11.66 -0.74
CA SER A 117 7.72 -10.71 -1.16
C SER A 117 6.39 -11.01 -0.46
N ILE A 118 5.97 -12.28 -0.48
CA ILE A 118 4.73 -12.74 0.16
C ILE A 118 4.80 -12.57 1.69
N ALA A 119 5.95 -12.83 2.30
CA ALA A 119 6.15 -12.62 3.74
C ALA A 119 6.09 -11.13 4.11
N VAL A 120 6.76 -10.25 3.37
CA VAL A 120 6.74 -8.79 3.57
C VAL A 120 5.31 -8.25 3.45
N TRP A 121 4.55 -8.70 2.46
CA TRP A 121 3.13 -8.36 2.31
C TRP A 121 2.29 -8.79 3.52
N ASN A 122 2.47 -10.03 3.99
CA ASN A 122 1.72 -10.52 5.15
C ASN A 122 2.13 -9.80 6.44
N LEU A 123 3.41 -9.45 6.62
CA LEU A 123 3.87 -8.62 7.74
C LEU A 123 3.24 -7.23 7.72
N TYR A 124 3.14 -6.63 6.53
CA TYR A 124 2.46 -5.34 6.35
C TYR A 124 0.98 -5.41 6.72
N ILE A 125 0.25 -6.44 6.27
CA ILE A 125 -1.16 -6.67 6.68
C ILE A 125 -1.27 -6.88 8.20
N LEU A 126 -0.45 -7.75 8.77
CA LEU A 126 -0.47 -8.04 10.21
C LEU A 126 -0.19 -6.77 11.03
N SER A 127 0.69 -5.89 10.56
CA SER A 127 0.96 -4.62 11.25
C SER A 127 -0.29 -3.75 11.38
N LYS A 128 -1.11 -3.63 10.31
CA LYS A 128 -2.38 -2.89 10.34
C LYS A 128 -3.34 -3.51 11.36
N ILE A 129 -3.51 -4.83 11.30
CA ILE A 129 -4.39 -5.57 12.22
C ILE A 129 -3.96 -5.40 13.67
N TYR A 130 -2.65 -5.47 13.95
CA TYR A 130 -2.14 -5.28 15.30
C TYR A 130 -2.28 -3.84 15.79
N ILE A 131 -2.18 -2.83 14.91
CA ILE A 131 -2.47 -1.43 15.27
C ILE A 131 -3.95 -1.28 15.65
N GLU A 132 -4.87 -1.84 14.85
CA GLU A 132 -6.31 -1.82 15.13
C GLU A 132 -6.69 -2.53 16.44
N GLN A 133 -5.92 -3.56 16.81
CA GLN A 133 -6.04 -4.26 18.09
C GLN A 133 -5.28 -3.57 19.24
N GLU A 134 -4.69 -2.40 19.01
CA GLU A 134 -3.84 -1.67 19.96
C GLU A 134 -2.62 -2.47 20.47
N ARG A 135 -2.21 -3.50 19.73
CA ARG A 135 -1.03 -4.34 20.00
C ARG A 135 0.21 -3.76 19.35
N PHE A 136 0.52 -2.51 19.69
CA PHE A 136 1.55 -1.71 19.02
C PHE A 136 2.94 -2.39 18.99
N ASP A 137 3.36 -3.07 20.07
CA ASP A 137 4.63 -3.80 20.09
C ASP A 137 4.73 -4.87 18.99
N LYS A 138 3.63 -5.59 18.74
CA LYS A 138 3.58 -6.58 17.66
C LYS A 138 3.56 -5.91 16.29
N ALA A 139 2.82 -4.81 16.16
CA ALA A 139 2.80 -4.03 14.93
C ALA A 139 4.21 -3.53 14.55
N TYR A 140 4.95 -2.98 15.52
CA TYR A 140 6.31 -2.49 15.29
C TYR A 140 7.26 -3.62 14.92
N ARG A 141 7.22 -4.77 15.61
CA ARG A 141 8.04 -5.93 15.22
C ARG A 141 7.72 -6.41 13.80
N ALA A 142 6.44 -6.40 13.41
CA ALA A 142 6.03 -6.77 12.07
C ALA A 142 6.57 -5.76 11.03
N LEU A 143 6.51 -4.47 11.31
CA LEU A 143 7.05 -3.41 10.45
C LEU A 143 8.58 -3.45 10.36
N ASP A 144 9.27 -3.71 11.46
CA ASP A 144 10.73 -3.83 11.49
C ASP A 144 11.20 -5.03 10.66
N ALA A 145 10.51 -6.18 10.80
CA ALA A 145 10.76 -7.35 9.98
C ALA A 145 10.46 -7.08 8.49
N ALA A 146 9.33 -6.44 8.18
CA ALA A 146 8.99 -6.08 6.81
C ALA A 146 10.06 -5.15 6.21
N GLU A 147 10.47 -4.12 6.95
CA GLU A 147 11.47 -3.14 6.51
C GLU A 147 12.85 -3.78 6.28
N LYS A 148 13.23 -4.75 7.13
CA LYS A 148 14.49 -5.49 7.01
C LYS A 148 14.57 -6.30 5.72
N TYR A 149 13.48 -6.96 5.34
CA TYR A 149 13.44 -7.85 4.17
C TYR A 149 12.92 -7.17 2.90
N TRP A 150 12.36 -5.97 3.01
CA TRP A 150 11.90 -5.22 1.86
C TRP A 150 13.07 -4.86 0.94
N SER A 151 12.90 -5.13 -0.34
CA SER A 151 13.77 -4.62 -1.40
C SER A 151 12.93 -4.30 -2.63
N ARG A 152 13.46 -3.42 -3.48
CA ARG A 152 12.80 -3.08 -4.74
C ARG A 152 12.70 -4.28 -5.69
N ASP A 153 13.57 -5.28 -5.52
CA ASP A 153 13.56 -6.51 -6.34
C ASP A 153 12.33 -7.39 -6.07
N LEU A 154 11.65 -7.21 -4.93
CA LEU A 154 10.39 -7.91 -4.64
C LEU A 154 9.27 -7.55 -5.63
N ILE A 155 9.29 -6.32 -6.15
CA ILE A 155 8.32 -5.83 -7.14
C ILE A 155 8.50 -6.58 -8.47
N LEU A 156 9.76 -6.88 -8.82
CA LEU A 156 10.12 -7.57 -10.05
C LEU A 156 9.55 -8.99 -10.12
N VAL A 157 9.51 -9.69 -8.98
CA VAL A 157 9.06 -11.09 -8.89
C VAL A 157 7.57 -11.24 -8.57
N ASP A 158 6.87 -10.15 -8.28
CA ASP A 158 5.43 -10.17 -8.05
C ASP A 158 4.69 -10.35 -9.38
N ILE A 159 4.25 -11.56 -9.70
CA ILE A 159 3.61 -11.85 -10.99
C ILE A 159 2.15 -11.37 -11.01
N THR A 160 1.50 -11.29 -9.85
CA THR A 160 0.07 -10.97 -9.74
C THR A 160 -0.17 -9.49 -9.52
N GLY A 161 0.84 -8.76 -9.04
CA GLY A 161 0.70 -7.36 -8.62
C GLY A 161 -0.03 -7.21 -7.29
N MET A 162 -0.45 -8.32 -6.66
CA MET A 162 -1.41 -8.36 -5.55
C MET A 162 -0.75 -8.40 -4.17
N ASN A 163 0.52 -8.80 -4.07
CA ASN A 163 1.22 -9.03 -2.81
C ASN A 163 2.45 -8.12 -2.67
N GLN A 164 2.29 -6.82 -2.88
CA GLN A 164 3.45 -5.91 -2.87
C GLN A 164 3.25 -4.68 -1.98
N VAL A 165 4.22 -4.48 -1.12
CA VAL A 165 4.53 -3.17 -0.54
C VAL A 165 5.41 -2.46 -1.57
N ARG A 166 4.83 -1.54 -2.34
CA ARG A 166 5.51 -0.95 -3.50
C ARG A 166 6.62 0.02 -3.08
N ASP A 167 6.34 0.84 -2.09
CA ASP A 167 7.27 1.83 -1.58
C ASP A 167 7.65 1.47 -0.13
N LYS A 168 8.94 1.61 0.19
CA LYS A 168 9.40 1.41 1.57
C LYS A 168 8.73 2.38 2.53
N GLU A 169 8.42 3.57 2.01
CA GLU A 169 7.67 4.63 2.66
C GLU A 169 6.30 4.18 3.16
N ASP A 170 5.64 3.21 2.52
CA ASP A 170 4.36 2.68 2.99
C ASP A 170 4.49 2.02 4.38
N LEU A 171 5.63 1.37 4.64
CA LEU A 171 5.94 0.79 5.96
C LEU A 171 6.17 1.90 7.00
N TRP A 172 6.87 2.96 6.61
CA TRP A 172 7.13 4.11 7.46
C TRP A 172 5.84 4.86 7.78
N LEU A 173 4.99 5.12 6.80
CA LEU A 173 3.69 5.75 6.98
C LEU A 173 2.79 4.94 7.89
N ARG A 174 2.80 3.60 7.78
CA ARG A 174 2.09 2.72 8.71
C ARG A 174 2.62 2.86 10.15
N ARG A 175 3.94 3.00 10.32
CA ARG A 175 4.56 3.27 11.63
C ARG A 175 4.17 4.64 12.18
N ALA A 176 4.20 5.68 11.34
CA ALA A 176 3.77 7.03 11.70
C ALA A 176 2.30 7.04 12.15
N PHE A 177 1.43 6.38 11.40
CA PHE A 177 0.02 6.24 11.75
C PHE A 177 -0.18 5.65 13.16
N ALA A 178 0.59 4.59 13.50
CA ALA A 178 0.56 4.03 14.84
C ALA A 178 1.01 5.04 15.92
N TYR A 179 2.10 5.77 15.68
CA TYR A 179 2.56 6.83 16.62
C TYR A 179 1.54 7.96 16.78
N MET A 180 0.85 8.34 15.70
CA MET A 180 -0.22 9.33 15.73
C MET A 180 -1.40 8.88 16.61
N ILE A 181 -1.83 7.62 16.50
CA ILE A 181 -2.89 7.05 17.35
C ILE A 181 -2.48 7.10 18.83
N GLN A 182 -1.21 6.80 19.13
CA GLN A 182 -0.68 6.84 20.48
C GLN A 182 -0.37 8.25 21.00
N GLY A 183 -0.54 9.30 20.19
CA GLY A 183 -0.16 10.67 20.55
C GLY A 183 1.36 10.90 20.69
N ARG A 184 2.19 10.00 20.15
CA ARG A 184 3.67 10.07 20.22
C ARG A 184 4.21 11.05 19.18
N LYS A 185 4.09 12.35 19.48
CA LYS A 185 4.44 13.44 18.54
C LYS A 185 5.86 13.38 17.98
N GLY A 186 6.87 13.31 18.84
CA GLY A 186 8.27 13.33 18.38
C GLY A 186 8.60 12.15 17.45
N ASP A 187 8.11 10.95 17.79
CA ASP A 187 8.31 9.77 16.96
C ASP A 187 7.53 9.84 15.64
N PHE A 188 6.31 10.37 15.68
CA PHE A 188 5.50 10.64 14.49
C PHE A 188 6.22 11.59 13.54
N GLU A 189 6.64 12.77 14.02
CA GLU A 189 7.31 13.80 13.22
C GLU A 189 8.60 13.26 12.61
N SER A 190 9.41 12.52 13.38
CA SER A 190 10.64 11.91 12.88
C SER A 190 10.41 10.97 11.69
N ILE A 191 9.33 10.18 11.72
CA ILE A 191 9.01 9.26 10.61
C ILE A 191 8.43 10.02 9.41
N ILE A 192 7.58 11.03 9.64
CA ILE A 192 7.05 11.87 8.56
C ILE A 192 8.17 12.61 7.83
N ASP A 193 9.11 13.21 8.57
CA ASP A 193 10.28 13.90 7.98
C ASP A 193 11.10 12.94 7.13
N ARG A 194 11.32 11.71 7.61
CA ARG A 194 12.03 10.68 6.85
C ARG A 194 11.33 10.35 5.52
N VAL A 195 9.99 10.22 5.51
CA VAL A 195 9.22 9.99 4.28
C VAL A 195 9.33 11.19 3.34
N MET A 196 9.14 12.41 3.85
CA MET A 196 9.21 13.64 3.05
C MET A 196 10.60 13.84 2.42
N ILE A 197 11.69 13.60 3.16
CA ILE A 197 13.06 13.66 2.64
C ILE A 197 13.26 12.63 1.53
N SER A 198 12.85 11.37 1.76
CA SER A 198 12.97 10.31 0.74
C SER A 198 12.23 10.67 -0.55
N ARG A 199 11.01 11.21 -0.43
CA ARG A 199 10.22 11.66 -1.58
C ARG A 199 10.83 12.88 -2.27
N TYR A 200 11.36 13.84 -1.52
CA TYR A 200 12.08 14.98 -2.08
C TYR A 200 13.27 14.53 -2.94
N GLU A 201 14.10 13.62 -2.43
CA GLU A 201 15.22 13.06 -3.17
C GLU A 201 14.78 12.26 -4.41
N LEU A 202 13.68 11.51 -4.29
CA LEU A 202 13.09 10.77 -5.41
C LEU A 202 12.68 11.72 -6.53
N TYR A 203 11.92 12.77 -6.22
CA TYR A 203 11.41 13.71 -7.22
C TYR A 203 12.50 14.61 -7.82
N ASN A 204 13.54 14.96 -7.06
CA ASN A 204 14.71 15.65 -7.62
C ASN A 204 15.35 14.83 -8.75
N ARG A 205 15.51 13.51 -8.55
CA ARG A 205 16.05 12.63 -9.58
C ARG A 205 15.05 12.33 -10.70
N ALA A 206 13.77 12.18 -10.37
CA ALA A 206 12.72 11.89 -11.35
C ALA A 206 12.54 13.06 -12.32
N TYR A 207 12.54 14.30 -11.82
CA TYR A 207 12.34 15.48 -12.64
C TYR A 207 13.36 15.60 -13.78
N GLU A 208 14.63 15.27 -13.53
CA GLU A 208 15.69 15.30 -14.54
C GLU A 208 15.52 14.25 -15.65
N VAL A 209 14.88 13.12 -15.35
CA VAL A 209 14.82 11.96 -16.25
C VAL A 209 13.47 11.85 -16.97
N THR A 210 12.38 12.10 -16.25
CA THR A 210 11.00 11.90 -16.70
C THR A 210 10.15 13.17 -16.60
N GLY A 211 10.67 14.26 -16.01
CA GLY A 211 9.90 15.49 -15.80
C GLY A 211 8.83 15.38 -14.71
N GLU A 212 8.81 14.27 -13.96
CA GLU A 212 7.78 14.00 -12.97
C GLU A 212 7.88 14.91 -11.75
N VAL A 213 6.72 15.32 -11.25
CA VAL A 213 6.56 16.25 -10.13
C VAL A 213 5.72 15.60 -9.03
N PRO A 214 5.82 16.04 -7.77
CA PRO A 214 5.19 15.36 -6.62
C PRO A 214 3.66 15.53 -6.52
N ILE A 215 3.01 16.00 -7.58
CA ILE A 215 1.56 16.14 -7.62
C ILE A 215 0.93 14.74 -7.65
N GLN A 216 -0.06 14.53 -6.78
CA GLN A 216 -0.78 13.27 -6.57
C GLN A 216 0.06 12.12 -6.02
N ASP A 217 1.26 12.41 -5.49
CA ASP A 217 2.06 11.41 -4.79
C ASP A 217 1.34 10.92 -3.53
N HIS A 218 1.07 9.61 -3.43
CA HIS A 218 0.28 9.08 -2.33
C HIS A 218 0.99 9.20 -0.99
N CYS A 219 2.31 8.97 -0.92
CA CYS A 219 3.05 9.08 0.32
C CYS A 219 3.08 10.52 0.86
N LEU A 220 3.29 11.51 0.00
CA LEU A 220 3.23 12.92 0.40
C LEU A 220 1.81 13.34 0.82
N LEU A 221 0.79 12.87 0.09
CA LEU A 221 -0.60 13.09 0.48
C LEU A 221 -0.91 12.51 1.87
N ASP A 222 -0.46 11.29 2.16
CA ASP A 222 -0.58 10.68 3.50
C ASP A 222 0.22 11.46 4.56
N CYS A 223 1.42 11.95 4.23
CA CYS A 223 2.19 12.78 5.16
C CYS A 223 1.42 14.03 5.58
N PHE A 224 0.85 14.76 4.62
CA PHE A 224 0.09 15.98 4.91
C PHE A 224 -1.24 15.67 5.60
N GLU A 225 -1.93 14.61 5.19
CA GLU A 225 -3.17 14.19 5.85
C GLU A 225 -2.92 13.82 7.32
N TYR A 226 -1.96 12.93 7.59
CA TYR A 226 -1.65 12.49 8.95
C TYR A 226 -1.12 13.63 9.81
N SER A 227 -0.30 14.52 9.24
CA SER A 227 0.16 15.71 9.96
C SER A 227 -1.02 16.63 10.33
N SER A 228 -2.02 16.73 9.45
CA SER A 228 -3.24 17.48 9.75
C SER A 228 -4.04 16.88 10.91
N TYR A 229 -4.14 15.54 10.97
CA TYR A 229 -4.78 14.83 12.08
C TYR A 229 -4.01 14.99 13.37
N MET A 230 -2.68 14.89 13.32
CA MET A 230 -1.84 15.05 14.50
C MET A 230 -1.95 16.47 15.08
N CYS A 231 -1.86 17.50 14.25
CA CYS A 231 -2.10 18.88 14.68
C CYS A 231 -3.48 19.06 15.30
N ARG A 232 -4.53 18.49 14.68
CA ARG A 232 -5.89 18.53 15.22
C ARG A 232 -6.00 17.87 16.59
N ASN A 233 -5.39 16.69 16.76
CA ASN A 233 -5.38 15.95 18.03
C ASN A 233 -4.65 16.72 19.14
N MET A 234 -3.66 17.52 18.77
CA MET A 234 -2.92 18.42 19.67
C MET A 234 -3.58 19.79 19.84
N GLU A 235 -4.80 19.97 19.35
CA GLU A 235 -5.55 21.25 19.34
C GLU A 235 -4.85 22.41 18.60
N ASP A 236 -3.82 22.12 17.80
CA ASP A 236 -3.19 23.07 16.88
C ASP A 236 -4.02 23.17 15.58
N LEU A 237 -5.15 23.88 15.68
CA LEU A 237 -6.06 24.07 14.55
C LEU A 237 -5.42 24.85 13.40
N LYS A 238 -4.45 25.74 13.70
CA LYS A 238 -3.73 26.48 12.66
C LYS A 238 -2.86 25.53 11.85
N GLY A 239 -2.05 24.69 12.50
CA GLY A 239 -1.26 23.66 11.86
C GLY A 239 -2.13 22.68 11.06
N ALA A 240 -3.26 22.24 11.63
CA ALA A 240 -4.18 21.33 10.96
C ALA A 240 -4.73 21.91 9.65
N VAL A 241 -5.15 23.18 9.66
CA VAL A 241 -5.61 23.89 8.45
C VAL A 241 -4.49 24.07 7.43
N ILE A 242 -3.26 24.36 7.87
CA ILE A 242 -2.09 24.48 6.98
C ILE A 242 -1.84 23.16 6.25
N PHE A 243 -1.74 22.06 6.99
CA PHE A 243 -1.43 20.75 6.41
C PHE A 243 -2.51 20.24 5.46
N ILE A 244 -3.80 20.36 5.82
CA ILE A 244 -4.87 19.91 4.90
C ILE A 244 -4.91 20.77 3.62
N LYS A 245 -4.64 22.08 3.72
CA LYS A 245 -4.52 22.96 2.54
C LYS A 245 -3.30 22.60 1.69
N THR A 246 -2.21 22.18 2.31
CA THR A 246 -1.04 21.66 1.59
C THR A 246 -1.41 20.37 0.86
N ALA A 247 -2.07 19.42 1.51
CA ALA A 247 -2.57 18.20 0.87
C ALA A 247 -3.46 18.50 -0.36
N LEU A 248 -4.37 19.48 -0.23
CA LEU A 248 -5.21 19.95 -1.34
C LEU A 248 -4.42 20.51 -2.53
N ARG A 249 -3.30 21.22 -2.28
CA ARG A 249 -2.42 21.68 -3.38
C ARG A 249 -1.77 20.51 -4.10
N TYR A 250 -1.40 19.47 -3.36
CA TYR A 250 -0.75 18.28 -3.89
C TYR A 250 -1.72 17.35 -4.64
N LEU A 251 -3.03 17.47 -4.45
CA LEU A 251 -3.99 16.77 -5.31
C LEU A 251 -4.01 17.28 -6.77
N GLY A 252 -3.41 18.44 -7.04
CA GLY A 252 -3.37 19.05 -8.37
C GLY A 252 -4.61 19.91 -8.68
N LYS A 253 -4.97 20.00 -9.96
CA LYS A 253 -6.11 20.84 -10.40
C LYS A 253 -7.43 20.11 -10.15
N ILE A 254 -8.15 20.53 -9.10
CA ILE A 254 -9.49 20.03 -8.78
C ILE A 254 -10.51 21.17 -8.89
N PRO A 255 -11.67 20.95 -9.54
CA PRO A 255 -12.79 21.89 -9.50
C PRO A 255 -13.24 22.18 -8.06
N MET A 256 -13.33 23.46 -7.71
CA MET A 256 -13.80 23.86 -6.38
C MET A 256 -15.29 23.54 -6.21
N ASP A 257 -15.66 22.97 -5.06
CA ASP A 257 -17.05 22.68 -4.70
C ASP A 257 -17.53 23.55 -3.50
N ASN A 258 -18.75 23.28 -3.04
CA ASN A 258 -19.34 23.95 -1.88
C ASN A 258 -18.55 23.73 -0.57
N ASN A 259 -17.91 22.57 -0.39
CA ASN A 259 -17.09 22.31 0.79
C ASN A 259 -15.86 23.22 0.79
N TYR A 260 -15.14 23.31 -0.31
CA TYR A 260 -13.96 24.18 -0.41
C TYR A 260 -14.29 25.66 -0.18
N LEU A 261 -15.39 26.14 -0.78
CA LEU A 261 -15.86 27.52 -0.59
C LEU A 261 -16.29 27.79 0.85
N SER A 262 -17.02 26.86 1.48
CA SER A 262 -17.42 26.96 2.88
C SER A 262 -16.21 26.99 3.82
N GLY A 263 -15.20 26.15 3.55
CA GLY A 263 -13.94 26.16 4.29
C GLY A 263 -13.24 27.52 4.24
N LYS A 264 -13.17 28.15 3.06
CA LYS A 264 -12.61 29.52 2.90
C LYS A 264 -13.38 30.58 3.68
N ILE A 265 -14.72 30.48 3.72
CA ILE A 265 -15.56 31.43 4.45
C ILE A 265 -15.33 31.28 5.96
N SER A 266 -15.32 30.06 6.48
CA SER A 266 -15.04 29.78 7.89
C SER A 266 -13.64 30.23 8.30
N GLU A 267 -12.62 29.98 7.47
CA GLU A 267 -11.24 30.40 7.72
C GLU A 267 -11.14 31.93 7.85
N LYS A 268 -11.76 32.68 6.94
CA LYS A 268 -11.81 34.16 6.99
C LYS A 268 -12.50 34.70 8.24
N LYS A 269 -13.45 33.95 8.80
CA LYS A 269 -14.17 34.30 10.04
C LYS A 269 -13.39 33.90 11.30
N GLY A 270 -12.25 33.24 11.17
CA GLY A 270 -11.48 32.72 12.29
C GLY A 270 -11.98 31.39 12.87
N ASP A 271 -13.02 30.79 12.28
CA ASP A 271 -13.54 29.48 12.67
C ASP A 271 -12.71 28.37 12.04
N LEU A 272 -11.54 28.11 12.63
CA LEU A 272 -10.56 27.16 12.12
C LEU A 272 -11.04 25.71 12.18
N MET A 273 -11.88 25.35 13.16
CA MET A 273 -12.41 23.99 13.30
C MET A 273 -13.37 23.66 12.15
N SER A 274 -14.31 24.57 11.85
CA SER A 274 -15.20 24.39 10.70
C SER A 274 -14.43 24.46 9.38
N ALA A 275 -13.46 25.39 9.26
CA ALA A 275 -12.60 25.48 8.08
C ALA A 275 -11.88 24.16 7.80
N TYR A 276 -11.23 23.59 8.82
CA TYR A 276 -10.57 22.29 8.75
C TYR A 276 -11.56 21.20 8.33
N THR A 277 -12.72 21.13 8.98
CA THR A 277 -13.74 20.10 8.69
C THR A 277 -14.21 20.16 7.24
N TYR A 278 -14.44 21.35 6.70
CA TYR A 278 -14.86 21.53 5.30
C TYR A 278 -13.73 21.18 4.32
N TYR A 279 -12.49 21.60 4.60
CA TYR A 279 -11.34 21.24 3.76
C TYR A 279 -11.06 19.75 3.77
N LEU A 280 -11.15 19.10 4.93
CA LEU A 280 -10.98 17.65 5.04
C LEU A 280 -12.06 16.91 4.25
N LYS A 281 -13.32 17.32 4.32
CA LYS A 281 -14.39 16.74 3.50
C LYS A 281 -14.10 16.88 2.00
N PHE A 282 -13.74 18.09 1.56
CA PHE A 282 -13.37 18.32 0.17
C PHE A 282 -12.18 17.45 -0.27
N TYR A 283 -11.16 17.37 0.58
CA TYR A 283 -9.98 16.53 0.34
C TYR A 283 -10.36 15.06 0.17
N LEU A 284 -11.10 14.49 1.11
CA LEU A 284 -11.48 13.07 1.08
C LEU A 284 -12.38 12.73 -0.11
N THR A 285 -13.23 13.65 -0.57
CA THR A 285 -14.07 13.46 -1.77
C THR A 285 -13.25 13.45 -3.06
N ASN A 286 -12.14 14.19 -3.11
CA ASN A 286 -11.35 14.37 -4.34
C ASN A 286 -10.02 13.61 -4.32
N ARG A 287 -9.66 12.98 -3.20
CA ARG A 287 -8.49 12.12 -3.11
C ARG A 287 -8.74 10.90 -3.98
N ALA A 288 -7.99 10.80 -5.08
CA ALA A 288 -8.04 9.62 -5.93
C ALA A 288 -7.59 8.39 -5.12
N GLN A 289 -8.35 7.30 -5.22
CA GLN A 289 -7.91 5.99 -4.78
C GLN A 289 -6.91 5.46 -5.81
N CYS A 290 -5.68 5.98 -5.79
CA CYS A 290 -4.62 5.49 -6.66
C CYS A 290 -4.10 4.16 -6.13
N PHE A 291 -4.58 3.06 -6.71
CA PHE A 291 -4.01 1.73 -6.50
C PHE A 291 -2.77 1.56 -7.38
N GLY A 292 -1.67 2.17 -6.95
CA GLY A 292 -0.36 2.00 -7.58
C GLY A 292 0.35 3.30 -7.93
N GLY A 293 1.68 3.27 -7.85
CA GLY A 293 2.54 4.38 -8.23
C GLY A 293 2.32 4.75 -9.70
N THR A 294 1.99 6.02 -9.94
CA THR A 294 1.94 6.65 -11.27
C THR A 294 3.34 6.97 -11.80
N LEU A 295 4.36 6.79 -10.96
CA LEU A 295 5.75 7.10 -11.26
C LEU A 295 6.30 6.21 -12.37
N ILE A 296 6.77 6.85 -13.44
CA ILE A 296 7.54 6.24 -14.52
C ILE A 296 8.99 6.09 -14.07
N TYR A 297 9.52 7.06 -13.33
CA TYR A 297 10.88 7.01 -12.80
C TYR A 297 11.10 5.81 -11.88
N GLY A 298 12.21 5.12 -12.08
CA GLY A 298 12.57 3.94 -11.30
C GLY A 298 11.85 2.65 -11.69
N THR A 299 11.02 2.67 -12.74
CA THR A 299 10.41 1.48 -13.33
C THR A 299 11.17 1.01 -14.58
N CYS A 300 10.83 -0.17 -15.08
CA CYS A 300 11.33 -0.70 -16.35
C CYS A 300 11.11 0.28 -17.50
N LYS A 301 9.99 1.02 -17.52
CA LYS A 301 9.65 1.99 -18.58
C LYS A 301 10.74 3.05 -18.83
N SER A 302 11.42 3.51 -17.77
CA SER A 302 12.48 4.53 -17.85
C SER A 302 13.89 3.96 -17.65
N CYS A 303 14.04 2.64 -17.75
CA CYS A 303 15.31 1.96 -17.48
C CYS A 303 16.12 1.74 -18.76
N ALA A 304 17.42 2.02 -18.71
CA ALA A 304 18.35 1.81 -19.82
C ALA A 304 18.49 0.33 -20.26
N PHE A 305 18.07 -0.61 -19.41
CA PHE A 305 18.16 -2.05 -19.67
C PHE A 305 16.84 -2.70 -20.08
N PHE A 306 15.77 -1.93 -20.24
CA PHE A 306 14.47 -2.47 -20.63
C PHE A 306 14.27 -2.31 -22.13
N GLU A 307 14.09 -3.44 -22.81
CA GLU A 307 13.76 -3.45 -24.23
C GLU A 307 12.31 -3.82 -24.42
N THR A 308 11.51 -2.83 -24.81
CA THR A 308 10.09 -3.04 -25.06
C THR A 308 9.87 -3.69 -26.42
N GLN A 309 8.95 -4.66 -26.47
CA GLN A 309 8.54 -5.32 -27.72
C GLN A 309 7.24 -4.72 -28.28
N ASN A 310 6.35 -4.24 -27.40
CA ASN A 310 4.99 -3.79 -27.75
C ASN A 310 4.53 -2.55 -26.95
N GLY A 311 5.45 -1.83 -26.30
CA GLY A 311 5.16 -0.66 -25.47
C GLY A 311 4.63 -0.96 -24.06
N ALA A 312 4.34 -2.23 -23.72
CA ALA A 312 3.84 -2.64 -22.40
C ALA A 312 4.73 -3.70 -21.75
N ASP A 313 5.13 -4.71 -22.53
CA ASP A 313 5.98 -5.81 -22.12
C ASP A 313 7.34 -5.71 -22.80
N GLY A 314 8.33 -6.32 -22.16
CA GLY A 314 9.68 -6.31 -22.67
C GLY A 314 10.62 -7.24 -21.92
N MET A 315 11.89 -7.11 -22.27
CA MET A 315 12.98 -7.88 -21.71
C MET A 315 13.82 -7.01 -20.79
N CYS A 316 13.96 -7.40 -19.53
CA CYS A 316 14.95 -6.82 -18.64
C CYS A 316 16.31 -7.48 -18.91
N ARG A 317 17.15 -6.84 -19.74
CA ARG A 317 18.49 -7.38 -20.10
C ARG A 317 19.40 -7.61 -18.89
N ARG A 318 19.21 -6.80 -17.83
CA ARG A 318 20.05 -6.85 -16.63
C ARG A 318 19.82 -8.11 -15.78
N ASN A 319 18.58 -8.59 -15.71
CA ASN A 319 18.22 -9.78 -14.94
C ASN A 319 17.89 -10.97 -15.85
N ASN A 320 17.88 -10.78 -17.17
CA ASN A 320 17.51 -11.79 -18.16
C ASN A 320 16.14 -12.43 -17.88
N ILE A 321 15.15 -11.59 -17.55
CA ILE A 321 13.73 -11.99 -17.41
C ILE A 321 12.79 -11.14 -18.27
N SER A 322 11.65 -11.72 -18.66
CA SER A 322 10.53 -10.97 -19.23
C SER A 322 9.81 -10.19 -18.11
N SER A 323 9.42 -8.94 -18.39
CA SER A 323 8.82 -8.03 -17.41
C SER A 323 7.87 -7.04 -18.09
N GLU A 324 6.87 -6.56 -17.35
CA GLU A 324 6.06 -5.40 -17.76
C GLU A 324 6.79 -4.08 -17.45
N GLN A 325 6.39 -3.01 -18.13
CA GLN A 325 7.01 -1.68 -18.03
C GLN A 325 6.89 -1.04 -16.63
N HIS A 326 5.90 -1.44 -15.82
CA HIS A 326 5.63 -0.86 -14.49
C HIS A 326 6.41 -1.54 -13.35
N LYS A 327 7.13 -2.63 -13.64
CA LYS A 327 7.98 -3.31 -12.65
C LYS A 327 9.17 -2.47 -12.29
N ALA A 328 9.76 -2.74 -11.14
CA ALA A 328 10.94 -2.05 -10.65
C ALA A 328 11.91 -3.04 -9.99
N CYS A 329 13.18 -2.65 -9.92
CA CYS A 329 14.23 -3.45 -9.29
C CYS A 329 15.35 -2.55 -8.75
N SER A 330 16.20 -3.09 -7.87
CA SER A 330 17.33 -2.37 -7.25
C SER A 330 18.42 -1.99 -8.25
N LYS A 331 18.50 -2.69 -9.39
CA LYS A 331 19.49 -2.48 -10.46
C LYS A 331 19.03 -1.46 -11.52
N TYR A 332 17.99 -0.69 -11.24
CA TYR A 332 17.48 0.35 -12.14
C TYR A 332 18.59 1.37 -12.48
N ILE A 333 18.72 1.68 -13.77
CA ILE A 333 19.57 2.77 -14.25
C ILE A 333 18.70 3.66 -15.13
N PRO A 334 18.58 4.96 -14.82
CA PRO A 334 17.74 5.86 -15.59
C PRO A 334 18.27 6.02 -17.02
N LEU A 335 17.37 5.94 -17.99
CA LEU A 335 17.59 6.42 -19.35
C LEU A 335 16.85 7.74 -19.49
N PRO A 336 17.52 8.86 -19.82
CA PRO A 336 16.84 10.12 -20.07
C PRO A 336 15.80 9.89 -21.17
N VAL A 337 14.51 10.07 -20.85
CA VAL A 337 13.46 9.94 -21.86
C VAL A 337 13.64 11.13 -22.79
N LYS A 338 14.05 10.90 -24.05
CA LYS A 338 14.06 11.97 -25.06
C LYS A 338 12.65 12.53 -25.13
N ALA A 339 12.54 13.86 -25.09
CA ALA A 339 11.29 14.63 -25.00
C ALA A 339 10.28 14.41 -26.16
N GLU A 340 10.49 13.43 -27.03
CA GLU A 340 9.67 13.11 -28.20
C GLU A 340 8.57 12.06 -27.91
N LEU A 341 8.43 11.60 -26.65
CA LEU A 341 7.46 10.56 -26.25
C LEU A 341 6.56 10.91 -25.04
N LEU A 342 6.55 12.18 -24.62
CA LEU A 342 5.52 12.75 -23.73
C LEU A 342 4.50 13.50 -24.59
#